data_AF-A0A1M7KEN0-F1
#
_entry.id   AF-A0A1M7KEN0-F1
#
_cell.length_a   1.000
_cell.length_b   1.000
_cell.length_c   1.000
_cell.angle_alpha   90.00
_cell.angle_beta   90.00
_cell.angle_gamma   90.00
#
_symmetry.space_group_name_H-M   'P 1'
#
loop_
_entity.id
_entity.type
_entity.pdbx_description
1 polymer ?
#
loop_
_entity_poly.entity_id
_entity_poly.type
_entity_poly.pdbx_seq_one_letter_code
_entity_poly.pdbx_strand_id
1 'polypeptide(L)'
;MTNSEDNLPPAVGAYWIKEEDYPALLQLFDDGDKMPPSWKEWLKMAEEMEQGLKAYGHVVLRVYIDPATFPDWCAAHGTRPGSAGRRKFVAAAITERYGR
;
A
#
# COMPACT_ATOMS: atom_id res chain seq x y z
N MET A 1 12.01 23.07 -29.25
CA MET A 1 11.25 23.21 -27.99
C MET A 1 10.82 21.81 -27.61
N THR A 2 11.58 21.15 -26.74
CA THR A 2 11.32 19.77 -26.31
C THR A 2 10.16 19.79 -25.31
N ASN A 3 9.12 19.00 -25.59
CA ASN A 3 7.93 18.87 -24.75
C ASN A 3 8.31 18.48 -23.31
N SER A 4 8.02 19.36 -22.35
CA SER A 4 8.22 19.13 -20.91
C SER A 4 7.14 18.24 -20.28
N GLU A 5 6.43 17.42 -21.07
CA GLU A 5 5.33 16.58 -20.59
C GLU A 5 5.80 15.19 -20.10
N ASP A 6 7.09 14.87 -20.23
CA ASP A 6 7.64 13.52 -19.99
C ASP A 6 8.60 13.47 -18.78
N ASN A 7 8.19 13.99 -17.62
CA ASN A 7 8.95 13.81 -16.37
C ASN A 7 8.10 13.94 -15.10
N LEU A 8 6.86 13.46 -15.13
CA LEU A 8 6.15 13.23 -13.87
C LEU A 8 6.83 12.08 -13.13
N PRO A 9 7.13 12.22 -11.83
CA PRO A 9 7.65 11.12 -11.03
C PRO A 9 6.72 9.90 -11.15
N PRO A 10 7.26 8.67 -11.17
CA PRO A 10 6.43 7.48 -11.28
C PRO A 10 5.42 7.43 -10.13
N ALA A 11 4.21 6.94 -10.44
CA ALA A 11 3.18 6.73 -9.44
C ALA A 11 3.68 5.75 -8.37
N VAL A 12 3.46 6.09 -7.10
CA VAL A 12 3.86 5.29 -5.95
C VAL A 12 2.62 4.64 -5.33
N GLY A 13 2.68 3.34 -5.10
CA GLY A 13 1.63 2.64 -4.38
C GLY A 13 1.91 2.63 -2.90
N ALA A 14 0.87 2.87 -2.09
CA ALA A 14 0.90 2.68 -0.65
C ALA A 14 -0.27 1.81 -0.23
N TYR A 15 -0.06 0.83 0.65
CA TYR A 15 -1.18 0.07 1.19
C TYR A 15 -1.99 0.95 2.14
N TRP A 16 -3.31 0.75 2.13
CA TRP A 16 -4.24 1.45 3.00
C TRP A 16 -5.16 0.46 3.71
N ILE A 17 -5.54 0.79 4.93
CA ILE A 17 -6.34 -0.07 5.81
C ILE A 17 -7.53 0.75 6.30
N LYS A 18 -8.73 0.17 6.20
CA LYS A 18 -9.93 0.74 6.83
C LYS A 18 -9.90 0.51 8.34
N GLU A 19 -10.53 1.39 9.10
CA GLU A 19 -10.59 1.27 10.56
C GLU A 19 -11.17 -0.07 11.01
N GLU A 20 -12.25 -0.51 10.35
CA GLU A 20 -12.94 -1.77 10.61
C GLU A 20 -12.07 -3.02 10.38
N ASP A 21 -11.14 -2.97 9.44
CA ASP A 21 -10.30 -4.10 9.04
C ASP A 21 -8.99 -4.17 9.83
N TYR A 22 -8.62 -3.08 10.52
CA TYR A 22 -7.30 -2.96 11.16
C TYR A 22 -6.99 -4.09 12.15
N PRO A 23 -7.89 -4.46 13.08
CA PRO A 23 -7.60 -5.54 14.04
C PRO A 23 -7.43 -6.92 13.36
N ALA A 24 -8.22 -7.19 12.31
CA ALA A 24 -8.14 -8.44 11.56
C ALA A 24 -6.84 -8.51 10.76
N LEU A 25 -6.45 -7.40 10.12
CA LEU A 25 -5.20 -7.32 9.36
C LEU A 25 -3.96 -7.40 10.26
N LEU A 26 -3.98 -6.83 11.46
CA LEU A 26 -2.89 -7.03 12.43
C LEU A 26 -2.69 -8.49 12.80
N GLN A 27 -3.76 -9.27 12.98
CA GLN A 27 -3.65 -10.69 13.28
C GLN A 27 -3.22 -11.52 12.06
N LEU A 28 -3.62 -11.08 10.86
CA LEU A 28 -3.28 -11.73 9.62
C LEU A 28 -1.82 -11.52 9.22
N PHE A 29 -1.26 -10.34 9.50
CA PHE A 29 0.09 -9.99 9.08
C PHE A 29 1.14 -10.70 9.94
N ASP A 30 2.06 -11.41 9.29
CA ASP A 30 3.22 -12.06 9.95
C ASP A 30 4.07 -11.06 10.77
N ASP A 31 4.01 -9.76 10.44
CA ASP A 31 4.68 -8.65 11.12
C ASP A 31 3.70 -7.66 11.76
N GLY A 32 2.49 -8.10 12.09
CA GLY A 32 1.47 -7.29 12.74
C GLY A 32 1.87 -6.79 14.12
N ASP A 33 2.75 -7.52 14.83
CA ASP A 33 3.32 -7.12 16.12
C ASP A 33 4.19 -5.86 16.04
N LYS A 34 4.68 -5.52 14.84
CA LYS A 34 5.53 -4.34 14.58
C LYS A 34 4.72 -3.12 14.13
N MET A 35 3.42 -3.28 13.94
CA MET A 35 2.55 -2.19 13.53
C MET A 35 2.01 -1.42 14.74
N PRO A 36 1.56 -0.16 14.54
CA PRO A 36 0.95 0.60 15.62
C PRO A 36 -0.26 -0.14 16.23
N PRO A 37 -0.45 -0.08 17.56
CA PRO A 37 -1.52 -0.84 18.21
C PRO A 37 -2.91 -0.29 17.88
N SER A 38 -3.03 0.98 17.47
CA SER A 38 -4.29 1.58 17.04
C SER A 38 -4.30 1.99 15.57
N TRP A 39 -5.47 1.89 14.94
CA TRP A 39 -5.66 2.36 13.57
C TRP A 39 -5.36 3.85 13.41
N LYS A 40 -5.67 4.67 14.42
CA LYS A 40 -5.42 6.13 14.37
C LYS A 40 -3.93 6.46 14.33
N GLU A 41 -3.11 5.75 15.09
CA GLU A 41 -1.65 5.93 15.04
C GLU A 41 -1.09 5.48 13.69
N TRP A 42 -1.57 4.34 13.17
CA TRP A 42 -1.21 3.89 11.84
C TRP A 42 -1.63 4.87 10.74
N LEU A 43 -2.87 5.37 10.79
CA LEU A 43 -3.40 6.32 9.83
C LEU A 43 -2.55 7.59 9.80
N LYS A 44 -2.21 8.13 10.98
CA LYS A 44 -1.35 9.31 11.07
C LYS A 44 -0.01 9.08 10.35
N MET A 45 0.66 7.96 10.61
CA MET A 45 1.92 7.62 9.94
C MET A 45 1.75 7.43 8.42
N ALA A 46 0.66 6.80 7.99
CA ALA A 46 0.35 6.58 6.58
C ALA A 46 0.06 7.88 5.83
N GLU A 47 -0.68 8.81 6.47
CA GLU A 47 -0.97 10.14 5.93
C GLU A 47 0.28 11.02 5.88
N GLU A 48 1.14 11.00 6.91
CA GLU A 48 2.42 11.71 6.91
C GLU A 48 3.33 11.23 5.76
N MET A 49 3.41 9.91 5.54
CA MET A 49 4.15 9.32 4.43
C MET A 49 3.55 9.72 3.07
N GLU A 50 2.22 9.67 2.92
CA GLU A 50 1.56 10.07 1.69
C GLU A 50 1.78 11.56 1.38
N GLN A 51 1.64 12.44 2.39
CA GLN A 51 1.88 13.87 2.25
C GLN A 51 3.33 14.14 1.85
N GLY A 52 4.29 13.44 2.45
CA GLY A 52 5.69 13.50 2.05
C GLY A 52 5.89 13.17 0.57
N LEU A 53 5.38 12.03 0.11
CA LEU A 53 5.48 11.62 -1.30
C LEU A 53 4.83 12.63 -2.26
N LYS A 54 3.64 13.13 -1.90
CA LYS A 54 2.94 14.16 -2.69
C LYS A 54 3.73 15.47 -2.75
N ALA A 55 4.38 15.88 -1.66
CA ALA A 55 5.23 17.07 -1.63
C ALA A 55 6.46 16.95 -2.55
N TYR A 56 6.95 15.73 -2.78
CA TYR A 56 8.00 15.43 -3.77
C TYR A 56 7.47 15.27 -5.21
N GLY A 57 6.18 15.53 -5.46
CA GLY A 57 5.57 15.49 -6.78
C GLY A 57 5.09 14.11 -7.24
N HIS A 58 5.13 13.09 -6.36
CA HIS A 58 4.59 11.78 -6.70
C HIS A 58 3.06 11.76 -6.67
N VAL A 59 2.47 11.03 -7.62
CA VAL A 59 1.08 10.58 -7.51
C VAL A 59 1.05 9.34 -6.62
N VAL A 60 0.33 9.41 -5.50
CA VAL A 60 0.20 8.27 -4.58
C VAL A 60 -1.13 7.55 -4.82
N LEU A 61 -1.05 6.25 -5.12
CA LEU A 61 -2.21 5.35 -5.17
C LEU A 61 -2.36 4.66 -3.81
N ARG A 62 -3.47 4.95 -3.12
CA ARG A 62 -3.89 4.17 -1.94
C ARG A 62 -4.47 2.84 -2.40
N VAL A 63 -3.85 1.73 -2.00
CA VAL A 63 -4.25 0.36 -2.33
C VAL A 63 -4.83 -0.28 -1.09
N TYR A 64 -6.15 -0.42 -1.04
CA TYR A 64 -6.83 -0.98 0.13
C TYR A 64 -6.60 -2.49 0.23
N ILE A 65 -6.25 -2.95 1.43
CA ILE A 65 -6.13 -4.38 1.74
C ILE A 65 -7.43 -4.85 2.36
N ASP A 66 -8.04 -5.86 1.75
CA ASP A 66 -9.22 -6.55 2.26
C ASP A 66 -8.77 -7.84 3.00
N PRO A 67 -9.10 -8.00 4.29
CA PRO A 67 -8.66 -9.15 5.08
C PRO A 67 -9.21 -10.50 4.59
N ALA A 68 -10.35 -10.51 3.89
CA ALA A 68 -10.96 -11.74 3.38
C ALA A 68 -10.29 -12.23 2.09
N THR A 69 -9.80 -11.33 1.23
CA THR A 69 -9.25 -11.70 -0.09
C THR A 69 -7.73 -11.66 -0.17
N PHE A 70 -7.08 -10.85 0.67
CA PHE A 70 -5.63 -10.69 0.68
C PHE A 70 -4.84 -11.99 0.97
N PRO A 71 -5.27 -12.88 1.89
CA PRO A 71 -4.57 -14.14 2.13
C PRO A 71 -4.52 -15.04 0.88
N ASP A 72 -5.66 -15.19 0.21
CA ASP A 72 -5.79 -16.00 -1.01
C ASP A 72 -4.96 -15.42 -2.15
N TRP A 73 -4.95 -14.09 -2.28
CA TRP A 73 -4.08 -13.41 -3.22
C TRP A 73 -2.61 -13.70 -2.93
N CYS A 74 -2.20 -13.63 -1.66
CA CYS A 74 -0.82 -13.92 -1.27
C CYS A 74 -0.43 -15.37 -1.62
N ALA A 75 -1.30 -16.34 -1.33
CA ALA A 75 -1.09 -17.74 -1.67
C ALA A 75 -0.93 -17.94 -3.19
N ALA A 76 -1.84 -17.36 -3.99
CA ALA A 76 -1.78 -17.42 -5.45
C ALA A 76 -0.50 -16.79 -6.04
N HIS A 77 0.10 -15.83 -5.33
CA HIS A 77 1.31 -15.12 -5.75
C HIS A 77 2.58 -15.61 -5.05
N GLY A 78 2.53 -16.74 -4.33
CA GLY A 78 3.68 -17.37 -3.69
C GLY A 78 4.32 -16.49 -2.60
N THR A 79 3.51 -15.74 -1.86
CA THR A 79 3.96 -14.86 -0.78
C THR A 79 3.11 -15.08 0.48
N ARG A 80 3.62 -14.62 1.62
CA ARG A 80 2.89 -14.63 2.90
C ARG A 80 2.24 -13.27 3.13
N PRO A 81 1.13 -13.21 3.88
CA PRO A 81 0.39 -11.97 4.13
C PRO A 81 1.10 -11.01 5.09
N GLY A 82 2.43 -10.93 5.10
CA GLY A 82 3.19 -9.92 5.84
C GLY A 82 3.72 -8.79 4.96
N SER A 83 4.78 -8.12 5.41
CA SER A 83 5.50 -7.06 4.69
C SER A 83 5.77 -7.35 3.20
N ALA A 84 6.23 -8.57 2.88
CA ALA A 84 6.55 -8.97 1.51
C ALA A 84 5.30 -9.07 0.63
N GLY A 85 4.23 -9.69 1.14
CA GLY A 85 2.96 -9.81 0.43
C GLY A 85 2.35 -8.44 0.14
N ARG A 86 2.37 -7.55 1.14
CA ARG A 86 1.86 -6.17 0.99
C ARG A 86 2.60 -5.40 -0.09
N ARG A 87 3.93 -5.45 -0.12
CA ARG A 87 4.71 -4.81 -1.20
C ARG A 87 4.36 -5.35 -2.59
N LYS A 88 4.24 -6.67 -2.72
CA LYS A 88 3.92 -7.30 -4.01
C LYS A 88 2.50 -6.96 -4.47
N PHE A 89 1.53 -6.94 -3.55
CA PHE A 89 0.14 -6.58 -3.81
C PHE A 89 0.02 -5.13 -4.29
N VAL A 90 0.69 -4.21 -3.59
CA VAL A 90 0.74 -2.80 -3.98
C VAL A 90 1.40 -2.61 -5.35
N ALA A 91 2.50 -3.30 -5.63
CA ALA A 91 3.17 -3.24 -6.93
C ALA A 91 2.30 -3.79 -8.07
N ALA A 92 1.56 -4.88 -7.82
CA ALA A 92 0.61 -5.42 -8.78
C ALA A 92 -0.52 -4.41 -9.08
N ALA A 93 -1.10 -3.78 -8.07
CA ALA A 93 -2.15 -2.76 -8.24
C ALA A 93 -1.65 -1.52 -9.02
N ILE A 94 -0.39 -1.10 -8.79
CA ILE A 94 0.23 -0.04 -9.59
C ILE A 94 0.40 -0.47 -11.04
N THR A 95 0.86 -1.70 -11.28
CA THR A 95 1.04 -2.24 -12.63
C THR A 95 -0.29 -2.37 -13.36
N GLU A 96 -1.36 -2.79 -12.68
CA GLU A 96 -2.70 -2.88 -13.28
C GLU A 96 -3.24 -1.50 -13.67
N ARG A 97 -2.97 -0.47 -12.86
CA ARG A 97 -3.51 0.88 -13.08
C ARG A 97 -2.68 1.73 -14.05
N TYR A 98 -1.36 1.56 -14.05
CA TYR A 98 -0.41 2.43 -14.76
C TYR A 98 0.58 1.67 -15.64
N GLY A 99 0.61 0.34 -15.59
CA GLY A 99 1.40 -0.47 -16.50
C GLY A 99 0.85 -0.33 -17.91
N ARG A 100 1.70 0.17 -18.81
CA ARG A 100 1.42 0.30 -20.23
C ARG A 100 1.94 -0.91 -20.99
#